data_AF-A0A0W8E463-F1
#
_entry.id   AF-A0A0W8E463-F1
#
_cell.length_a   1.000
_cell.length_b   1.000
_cell.length_c   1.000
_cell.angle_alpha   90.00
_cell.angle_beta   90.00
_cell.angle_gamma   90.00
#
_symmetry.space_group_name_H-M   'P 1'
#
loop_
_entity.id
_entity.type
_entity.pdbx_description
1 polymer ?
#
loop_
_entity_poly.entity_id
_entity_poly.type
_entity_poly.pdbx_seq_one_letter_code
_entity_poly.pdbx_strand_id
1 'polypeptide(L)' 'MSKGWFPIAVAARYIDTTREGFAKYPEVQRIDYSYPITVIDGQPRLAGSVHNDSVMEIIEQIISGDDK' A
#
# COMPACT_ATOMS: atom_id res chain seq x y z
N MET A 1 -19.02 -25.00 5.74
CA MET A 1 -18.32 -24.56 4.51
C MET A 1 -16.85 -24.36 4.85
N SER A 2 -15.96 -25.19 4.31
CA SER A 2 -14.51 -25.03 4.48
C SER A 2 -14.04 -23.80 3.70
N LYS A 3 -13.37 -22.85 4.38
CA LYS A 3 -12.63 -21.77 3.71
C LYS A 3 -11.57 -22.41 2.83
N GLY A 4 -11.71 -22.32 1.52
CA GLY A 4 -10.68 -22.75 0.58
C GLY A 4 -9.44 -21.87 0.74
N TRP A 5 -8.28 -22.49 0.91
CA TRP A 5 -6.99 -21.80 0.97
C TRP A 5 -6.58 -21.38 -0.44
N PHE A 6 -6.66 -20.08 -0.75
CA PHE A 6 -6.07 -19.52 -1.95
C PHE A 6 -4.73 -18.87 -1.56
N PRO A 7 -3.63 -19.12 -2.30
CA PRO A 7 -2.39 -18.39 -2.08
C PRO A 7 -2.61 -16.92 -2.46
N ILE A 8 -2.50 -16.03 -1.48
CA ILE A 8 -2.57 -14.59 -1.72
C ILE A 8 -1.18 -14.13 -2.20
N ALA A 9 -1.13 -13.60 -3.41
CA ALA A 9 0.09 -13.07 -4.01
C ALA A 9 0.17 -11.56 -3.77
N VAL A 10 1.24 -11.10 -3.12
CA VAL A 10 1.52 -9.67 -2.92
C VAL A 10 2.52 -9.23 -4.00
N ALA A 11 2.15 -8.22 -4.79
CA ALA A 11 3.03 -7.58 -5.76
C ALA A 11 3.46 -6.21 -5.23
N ALA A 12 4.75 -6.05 -4.94
CA ALA A 12 5.33 -4.78 -4.51
C ALA A 12 6.02 -4.08 -5.69
N ARG A 13 5.86 -2.76 -5.78
CA ARG A 13 6.52 -1.93 -6.79
C ARG A 13 6.99 -0.62 -6.17
N TYR A 14 8.25 -0.27 -6.42
CA TYR A 14 8.79 1.04 -6.10
C TYR A 14 8.52 2.02 -7.25
N ILE A 15 8.12 3.24 -6.91
CA ILE A 15 7.84 4.32 -7.87
C ILE A 15 8.68 5.53 -7.48
N ASP A 16 9.51 5.99 -8.40
CA ASP A 16 10.22 7.26 -8.26
C ASP A 16 9.42 8.38 -8.93
N THR A 17 8.71 9.14 -8.10
CA THR A 17 7.82 10.21 -8.55
C THR A 17 8.58 11.38 -9.17
N THR A 18 9.87 11.54 -8.89
CA THR A 18 10.71 12.56 -9.53
C THR A 18 11.01 12.24 -10.99
N ARG A 19 10.90 10.96 -11.39
CA ARG A 19 11.17 10.48 -12.75
C ARG A 19 9.89 10.20 -13.54
N GLU A 20 8.88 9.61 -12.90
CA GLU A 20 7.64 9.21 -13.58
C GLU A 20 6.56 10.30 -13.59
N GLY A 21 6.65 11.27 -12.67
CA GLY A 21 5.61 12.27 -12.44
C GLY A 21 4.35 11.70 -11.78
N PHE A 22 3.47 12.59 -11.31
CA PHE A 22 2.27 12.21 -10.55
C PHE A 22 1.04 11.88 -11.40
N ALA A 23 1.06 12.21 -12.69
CA ALA A 23 -0.12 12.04 -13.56
C ALA A 23 -0.60 10.58 -13.66
N LYS A 24 0.30 9.61 -13.47
CA LYS A 24 -0.01 8.17 -13.44
C LYS A 24 -0.45 7.65 -12.07
N TYR A 25 -0.25 8.44 -11.02
CA TYR A 25 -0.43 8.07 -9.61
C TYR A 25 -1.15 9.18 -8.84
N PRO A 26 -2.40 9.52 -9.21
CA PRO A 26 -3.16 10.60 -8.57
C PRO A 26 -3.33 10.41 -7.05
N GLU A 27 -3.32 9.16 -6.58
CA GLU A 27 -3.38 8.80 -5.17
C GLU A 27 -2.18 9.30 -4.36
N VAL A 28 -1.02 9.47 -5.01
CA VAL A 28 0.22 10.00 -4.41
C VAL A 28 0.24 11.54 -4.44
N GLN A 29 -0.58 12.17 -5.28
CA GLN A 29 -0.62 13.63 -5.45
C GLN A 29 -1.38 14.36 -4.32
N ARG A 30 -1.88 13.66 -3.28
CA ARG A 30 -2.57 14.30 -2.15
C ARG A 30 -1.55 15.11 -1.34
N ILE A 31 -1.69 16.43 -1.37
CA ILE A 31 -0.63 17.44 -1.13
C ILE A 31 -0.15 17.54 0.34
N ASP A 32 -0.61 16.69 1.26
CA ASP A 32 -0.33 16.85 2.71
C ASP A 32 0.42 15.66 3.35
N TYR A 33 1.11 14.84 2.55
CA TYR A 33 1.86 13.70 3.06
C TYR A 33 3.36 13.82 2.81
N SER A 34 4.14 13.56 3.85
CA SER A 34 5.60 13.39 3.75
C SER A 34 5.93 12.13 2.95
N TYR A 35 6.95 12.21 2.09
CA TYR A 35 7.50 11.02 1.43
C TYR A 35 8.37 10.20 2.39
N PRO A 36 8.51 8.87 2.15
CA PRO A 36 7.80 8.04 1.16
C PRO A 36 6.31 7.83 1.49
N ILE A 37 5.50 7.56 0.46
CA ILE A 37 4.09 7.19 0.58
C ILE A 37 3.93 5.73 0.17
N THR A 38 3.28 4.93 1.01
CA THR A 38 2.92 3.54 0.70
C THR A 38 1.45 3.47 0.31
N VAL A 39 1.20 2.98 -0.90
CA VAL A 39 -0.13 2.72 -1.44
C VAL A 39 -0.35 1.22 -1.45
N ILE A 40 -1.45 0.75 -0.87
CA ILE A 40 -1.86 -0.66 -0.87
C ILE A 40 -3.28 -0.70 -1.44
N ASP A 41 -3.49 -1.55 -2.46
CA ASP A 41 -4.75 -1.67 -3.20
C ASP A 41 -5.33 -0.33 -3.68
N GLY A 42 -4.45 0.56 -4.16
CA GLY A 42 -4.81 1.88 -4.68
C GLY A 42 -5.16 2.92 -3.61
N GLN A 43 -5.08 2.56 -2.33
CA GLN A 43 -5.33 3.46 -1.20
C GLN A 43 -4.00 3.88 -0.54
N PRO A 44 -3.74 5.19 -0.34
CA PRO A 44 -2.63 5.63 0.49
C PRO A 44 -2.85 5.17 1.94
N ARG A 45 -1.88 4.43 2.49
CA ARG A 45 -1.97 3.87 3.86
C ARG A 45 -0.95 4.46 4.82
N LEU A 46 0.26 4.72 4.34
CA LEU A 46 1.37 5.21 5.17
C LEU A 46 2.10 6.35 4.47
N ALA A 47 2.68 7.25 5.26
CA ALA A 47 3.46 8.39 4.79
C ALA A 47 4.61 8.69 5.76
N GLY A 48 5.73 9.19 5.26
CA GLY A 48 6.90 9.57 6.04
C GLY A 48 7.74 8.37 6.47
N SER A 49 8.09 8.29 7.76
CA SER A 49 8.87 7.16 8.29
C SER A 49 8.05 5.87 8.28
N VAL A 50 8.16 5.10 7.20
CA VAL A 50 7.47 3.81 7.02
C VAL A 50 8.34 2.68 7.56
N HIS A 51 7.82 1.93 8.54
CA HIS A 51 8.44 0.71 9.05
C HIS A 51 7.87 -0.52 8.33
N ASN A 52 8.72 -1.51 8.07
CA ASN A 52 8.31 -2.77 7.42
C ASN A 52 7.21 -3.50 8.20
N ASP A 53 7.27 -3.47 9.53
CA ASP A 53 6.28 -4.12 10.38
C ASP A 53 4.88 -3.54 10.17
N SER A 54 4.76 -2.22 9.99
CA SER A 54 3.49 -1.56 9.69
C SER A 54 2.93 -1.95 8.33
N VAL A 55 3.79 -2.17 7.33
CA VAL A 55 3.36 -2.64 6.00
C VAL A 55 2.83 -4.07 6.11
N MET A 56 3.52 -4.93 6.87
CA MET A 56 3.11 -6.32 7.06
C MET A 56 1.79 -6.42 7.82
N GLU A 57 1.60 -5.64 8.88
CA GLU A 57 0.35 -5.62 9.64
C GLU A 57 -0.85 -5.24 8.76
N ILE A 58 -0.70 -4.25 7.89
CA ILE A 58 -1.77 -3.85 6.97
C ILE A 58 -2.07 -4.95 5.95
N ILE A 59 -1.04 -5.60 5.41
CA ILE A 59 -1.22 -6.74 4.50
C ILE A 59 -1.96 -7.87 5.22
N GLU A 60 -1.61 -8.19 6.47
CA GLU A 60 -2.28 -9.21 7.26
C GLU A 60 -3.74 -8.87 7.53
N GLN A 61 -4.07 -7.61 7.84
CA GLN A 61 -5.44 -7.12 8.02
C GLN A 61 -6.27 -7.23 6.73
N ILE A 62 -5.68 -6.93 5.58
CA ILE A 62 -6.34 -7.09 4.27
C ILE A 62 -6.61 -8.57 4.00
N ILE A 63 -5.63 -9.43 4.26
CA ILE A 63 -5.75 -10.89 4.08
C ILE A 63 -6.82 -11.49 5.00
N SER A 64 -6.91 -11.04 6.25
CA SER A 64 -7.90 -11.53 7.21
C SER A 64 -9.32 -11.01 6.91
N GLY A 65 -9.43 -9.93 6.13
CA GLY A 65 -10.69 -9.23 5.86
C GLY A 65 -11.10 -8.29 7.00
N ASP A 66 -10.17 -7.91 7.87
CA ASP A 66 -10.38 -7.01 9.00
C ASP A 66 -10.04 -5.55 8.68
N ASP A 67 -9.52 -5.29 7.48
CA ASP A 67 -9.28 -3.95 6.95
C ASP A 67 -10.62 -3.21 6.76
N LYS A 68 -10.81 -2.10 7.49
CA LYS A 68 -12.06 -1.33 7.56
C LYS A 68 -12.01 -0.05 6.72
#